data_AF-A0A958DHT0-F1
#
_entry.id   AF-A0A958DHT0-F1
#
_cell.length_a   1.000
_cell.length_b   1.000
_cell.length_c   1.000
_cell.angle_alpha   90.00
_cell.angle_beta   90.00
_cell.angle_gamma   90.00
#
_symmetry.space_group_name_H-M   'P 1'
#
loop_
_entity.id
_entity.type
_entity.pdbx_description
1 polymer ?
#
loop_
_entity_poly.entity_id
_entity_poly.type
_entity_poly.pdbx_seq_one_letter_code
_entity_poly.pdbx_strand_id
1 'polypeptide(L)'
;EQKYKEIGQVRQEYPYVMHIFKNSPLPPEILKGLSVALDDFENAPLIVRSSSLLEDRMGTAFAGKYKSLFIANQGSKEKRLAALMDAIV
;
A
#
# COMPACT_ATOMS: atom_id res chain seq x y z
N GLU A 1 3.69 29.24 -3.69
CA GLU A 1 4.07 27.87 -3.30
C GLU A 1 4.56 27.10 -4.52
N GLN A 2 5.68 26.39 -4.41
CA GLN A 2 6.23 25.59 -5.51
C GLN A 2 5.56 24.22 -5.53
N LYS A 3 4.86 23.89 -6.63
CA LYS A 3 4.09 22.65 -6.77
C LYS A 3 4.97 21.39 -6.86
N TYR A 4 6.20 21.50 -7.35
CA TYR A 4 7.12 20.39 -7.55
C TYR A 4 8.53 20.73 -7.09
N LYS A 5 9.15 19.84 -6.30
CA LYS A 5 10.54 19.95 -5.86
C LYS A 5 11.51 19.49 -6.95
N GLU A 6 12.75 19.97 -6.88
CA GLU A 6 13.83 19.49 -7.74
C GLU A 6 14.11 18.00 -7.51
N ILE A 7 14.46 17.28 -8.58
CA ILE A 7 14.63 15.81 -8.53
C ILE A 7 15.69 15.37 -7.51
N GLY A 8 16.74 16.17 -7.32
CA GLY A 8 17.78 15.91 -6.32
C GLY A 8 17.24 15.96 -4.90
N GLN A 9 16.41 16.97 -4.61
CA GLN A 9 15.75 17.10 -3.31
C GLN A 9 14.75 15.97 -3.06
N VAL A 10 13.94 15.61 -4.07
CA VAL A 10 13.01 14.48 -3.97
C VAL A 10 13.75 13.18 -3.59
N ARG A 11 14.89 12.90 -4.24
CA ARG A 11 15.69 11.72 -3.95
C ARG A 11 16.28 11.72 -2.55
N GLN A 12 16.69 12.88 -2.04
CA GLN A 12 17.22 13.03 -0.68
C GLN A 12 16.14 12.83 0.39
N GLU A 13 14.93 13.34 0.16
CA GLU A 13 13.82 13.23 1.11
C GLU A 13 13.10 11.88 1.05
N TYR A 14 13.17 11.16 -0.07
CA TYR A 14 12.45 9.90 -0.28
C TYR A 14 12.63 8.86 0.84
N PRO A 15 13.84 8.56 1.35
CA PRO A 15 14.02 7.62 2.45
C PRO A 15 13.28 8.04 3.73
N TYR A 16 13.25 9.34 4.02
CA TYR A 16 12.55 9.88 5.18
C TYR A 16 11.03 9.74 5.02
N VAL A 17 10.49 10.03 3.83
CA VAL A 17 9.07 9.82 3.53
C VAL A 17 8.70 8.35 3.69
N MET A 18 9.49 7.43 3.11
CA MET A 18 9.27 5.98 3.26
C MET A 18 9.31 5.54 4.72
N HIS A 19 10.22 6.10 5.52
CA HIS A 19 10.29 5.81 6.95
C HIS A 19 9.03 6.27 7.68
N ILE A 20 8.52 7.47 7.40
CA ILE A 20 7.27 7.96 8.00
C ILE A 20 6.11 7.03 7.65
N PHE A 21 5.92 6.69 6.38
CA PHE A 21 4.81 5.84 5.94
C PHE A 21 4.84 4.47 6.61
N LYS A 22 6.02 3.83 6.67
CA LYS A 22 6.19 2.49 7.27
C LYS A 22 6.00 2.44 8.79
N ASN A 23 6.19 3.56 9.49
CA ASN A 23 6.11 3.63 10.95
C ASN A 23 4.87 4.37 11.45
N SER A 24 4.02 4.88 10.53
CA SER A 24 2.76 5.53 10.89
C SER A 24 1.66 4.47 11.02
N PRO A 25 0.95 4.40 12.16
CA PRO A 25 -0.14 3.44 12.32
C PRO A 25 -1.30 3.80 11.40
N LEU A 26 -1.94 2.78 10.84
CA LEU A 26 -3.22 2.96 10.16
C LEU A 26 -4.31 3.31 11.19
N PRO A 27 -5.29 4.17 10.83
CA PRO A 27 -6.40 4.49 11.71
C PRO A 27 -7.19 3.22 12.13
N PRO A 28 -7.71 3.17 13.37
CA PRO A 28 -8.45 2.00 13.88
C PRO A 28 -9.62 1.55 12.98
N GLU A 29 -10.28 2.49 12.32
CA GLU A 29 -11.41 2.24 11.42
C GLU A 29 -10.96 1.46 10.19
N ILE A 30 -9.79 1.80 9.63
CA ILE A 30 -9.18 1.09 8.50
C ILE A 30 -8.76 -0.32 8.95
N LEU A 31 -8.14 -0.44 10.12
CA LEU A 31 -7.75 -1.75 10.67
C LEU A 31 -8.96 -2.67 10.84
N LYS A 32 -10.07 -2.13 11.36
CA LYS A 32 -11.32 -2.88 11.49
C LYS A 32 -11.88 -3.30 10.12
N GLY A 33 -11.89 -2.40 9.15
CA GLY A 33 -12.34 -2.69 7.79
C GLY A 33 -11.52 -3.80 7.12
N LEU A 34 -10.19 -3.73 7.22
CA LEU A 34 -9.30 -4.77 6.70
C LEU A 34 -9.49 -6.12 7.41
N SER A 35 -9.72 -6.09 8.72
CA SER A 35 -9.99 -7.29 9.52
C SER A 35 -11.30 -7.99 9.11
N VAL A 36 -12.35 -7.22 8.77
CA VAL A 36 -13.61 -7.75 8.25
C VAL A 36 -13.44 -8.27 6.82
N ALA A 37 -12.76 -7.53 5.94
CA ALA A 37 -12.49 -7.99 4.59
C ALA A 37 -11.68 -9.31 4.57
N LEU A 38 -10.75 -9.49 5.52
CA LEU A 38 -10.03 -10.75 5.68
C LEU A 38 -10.91 -11.93 6.07
N ASP A 39 -12.03 -11.70 6.77
CA ASP A 39 -13.00 -12.75 7.05
C ASP A 39 -13.67 -13.19 5.74
N ASP A 40 -14.04 -12.24 4.89
CA ASP A 40 -14.66 -12.50 3.58
C ASP A 40 -13.70 -13.20 2.60
N PHE A 41 -12.40 -12.90 2.68
CA PHE A 41 -11.38 -13.53 1.84
C PHE A 41 -11.00 -14.94 2.29
N GLU A 42 -11.44 -15.37 3.47
CA GLU A 42 -11.08 -16.65 4.08
C GLU A 42 -9.56 -16.87 3.99
N ASN A 43 -9.09 -18.05 3.57
CA ASN A 43 -7.68 -18.36 3.41
C ASN A 43 -7.21 -18.27 1.95
N ALA A 44 -7.89 -17.50 1.09
CA ALA A 44 -7.46 -17.33 -0.29
C ALA A 44 -6.20 -16.46 -0.37
N PRO A 45 -5.15 -16.82 -1.14
CA PRO A 45 -4.00 -15.95 -1.39
C PRO A 45 -4.46 -14.61 -1.99
N LEU A 46 -3.81 -13.51 -1.58
CA LEU A 46 -4.19 -12.17 -2.01
C LEU A 46 -3.06 -11.51 -2.80
N ILE A 47 -3.46 -10.65 -3.73
CA ILE A 47 -2.56 -9.75 -4.43
C ILE A 47 -2.94 -8.31 -4.07
N VAL A 48 -2.01 -7.60 -3.43
CA VAL A 48 -2.15 -6.18 -3.09
C VAL A 48 -1.47 -5.38 -4.19
N ARG A 49 -2.24 -4.51 -4.85
CA ARG A 49 -1.77 -3.68 -5.97
C ARG A 49 -2.07 -2.23 -5.65
N SER A 50 -1.10 -1.36 -5.82
CA SER A 50 -1.39 0.07 -5.86
C SER A 50 -2.18 0.37 -7.13
N SER A 51 -3.19 1.21 -7.00
CA SER A 51 -3.97 1.76 -8.11
C SER A 51 -4.13 3.26 -7.88
N SER A 52 -4.10 4.03 -8.97
CA SER A 52 -4.29 5.48 -8.97
C SER A 52 -5.33 5.89 -10.00
N LEU A 53 -6.07 6.96 -9.69
CA LEU A 53 -7.00 7.60 -10.63
C LEU A 53 -6.33 8.13 -11.91
N LEU A 54 -5.00 8.19 -11.93
CA LEU A 54 -4.23 8.64 -13.08
C LEU A 54 -3.91 7.49 -14.06
N GLU A 55 -4.03 6.23 -13.64
CA GLU A 55 -3.90 5.07 -14.53
C GLU A 55 -5.01 5.03 -15.60
N ASP A 56 -6.20 5.52 -15.27
CA ASP A 56 -7.37 5.47 -16.14
C ASP A 56 -7.47 6.67 -17.11
N ARG A 57 -6.49 7.59 -17.10
CA ARG A 57 -6.48 8.74 -18.02
C ARG A 57 -5.86 8.36 -19.36
N MET A 58 -6.60 8.59 -20.45
CA MET A 58 -6.05 8.45 -21.80
C MET A 58 -4.79 9.32 -21.98
N GLY A 59 -3.70 8.71 -22.43
CA GLY A 59 -2.42 9.39 -22.68
C GLY A 59 -1.40 9.33 -21.55
N THR A 60 -1.73 8.79 -20.38
CA THR A 60 -0.76 8.58 -19.29
C THR A 60 -0.57 7.10 -18.98
N ALA A 61 0.53 6.51 -19.45
CA ALA A 61 0.89 5.15 -19.08
C ALA A 61 1.58 5.14 -17.71
N PHE A 62 0.86 4.65 -16.70
CA PHE A 62 1.42 4.31 -15.38
C PHE A 62 1.76 2.82 -15.24
N ALA A 63 1.69 2.08 -16.35
CA ALA A 63 2.08 0.67 -16.42
C ALA A 63 3.51 0.48 -15.87
N GLY A 64 3.67 -0.46 -14.94
CA GLY A 64 4.95 -0.83 -14.35
C GLY A 64 5.50 0.11 -13.26
N LYS A 65 4.78 1.17 -12.88
CA LYS A 65 5.21 2.07 -11.80
C LYS A 65 4.81 1.60 -10.40
N TYR A 66 3.81 0.72 -10.33
CA TYR A 66 3.26 0.23 -9.07
C TYR A 66 3.70 -1.20 -8.79
N LYS A 67 4.01 -1.46 -7.52
CA LYS A 67 4.37 -2.80 -7.05
C LYS A 67 3.11 -3.63 -6.84
N SER A 68 3.17 -4.89 -7.23
CA SER A 68 2.19 -5.90 -6.83
C SER A 68 2.83 -6.81 -5.78
N LEU A 69 2.18 -6.98 -4.65
CA LEU A 69 2.63 -7.81 -3.54
C LEU A 69 1.71 -9.00 -3.39
N PHE A 70 2.29 -10.20 -3.36
CA PHE A 70 1.56 -11.44 -3.16
C PHE A 70 1.68 -11.85 -1.70
N ILE A 71 0.55 -12.04 -1.04
CA ILE A 71 0.47 -12.51 0.34
C ILE A 71 -0.25 -13.86 0.38
N ALA A 72 0.32 -14.83 1.10
CA ALA A 72 -0.25 -16.17 1.17
C ALA A 72 -1.61 -16.22 1.90
N ASN A 73 -1.86 -15.25 2.79
CA ASN A 73 -3.09 -15.14 3.59
C ASN A 73 -3.39 -16.42 4.41
N GLN A 74 -2.37 -16.97 5.08
CA GLN A 74 -2.48 -18.19 5.90
C GLN A 74 -2.12 -17.94 7.37
N GLY A 75 -2.58 -18.83 8.25
CA GLY A 75 -2.29 -18.81 9.68
C GLY A 75 -3.34 -18.08 10.50
N SER A 76 -2.95 -17.56 11.67
CA SER A 76 -3.89 -16.85 12.55
C SER A 76 -4.33 -15.51 11.92
N LYS A 77 -5.50 -15.03 12.33
CA LYS A 77 -6.07 -13.77 11.81
C LYS A 77 -5.13 -12.59 12.04
N GLU A 78 -4.43 -12.55 13.18
CA GLU A 78 -3.48 -11.50 13.52
C GLU A 78 -2.27 -11.50 12.57
N LYS A 79 -1.74 -12.67 12.23
CA LYS A 79 -0.64 -12.80 11.26
C LYS A 79 -1.07 -12.38 9.87
N ARG A 80 -2.26 -12.80 9.45
CA ARG A 80 -2.86 -12.44 8.16
C ARG A 80 -3.09 -10.93 8.06
N LEU A 81 -3.62 -10.31 9.12
CA LEU A 81 -3.82 -8.87 9.20
C LEU A 81 -2.49 -8.09 9.18
N ALA A 82 -1.49 -8.52 9.95
CA ALA A 82 -0.18 -7.88 9.94
C ALA A 82 0.50 -7.94 8.56
N ALA A 83 0.42 -9.08 7.88
CA ALA A 83 0.95 -9.23 6.51
C ALA A 83 0.20 -8.36 5.49
N LEU A 84 -1.12 -8.24 5.61
CA LEU A 84 -1.91 -7.35 4.76
C LEU A 84 -1.56 -5.88 5.01
N MET A 85 -1.39 -5.47 6.26
CA MET A 85 -0.98 -4.11 6.61
C MET A 85 0.40 -3.77 6.06
N ASP A 86 1.40 -4.64 6.23
CA ASP A 86 2.75 -4.44 5.67
C ASP A 86 2.74 -4.35 4.13
N ALA A 87 1.83 -5.08 3.47
CA ALA A 87 1.68 -4.98 2.03
C ALA A 87 1.04 -3.65 1.57
N ILE A 88 0.37 -2.91 2.46
CA ILE A 88 -0.25 -1.62 2.15
C ILE A 88 0.73 -0.44 2.36
N VAL A 89 1.70 -0.53 3.29
CA VAL A 89 2.61 0.58 3.71
C VAL A 89 4.11 0.37 3.51
#